data_AF-A0A527HJH1-F1
#
_entry.id   AF-A0A527HJH1-F1
#
_cell.length_a   1.000
_cell.length_b   1.000
_cell.length_c   1.000
_cell.angle_alpha   90.00
_cell.angle_beta   90.00
_cell.angle_gamma   90.00
#
_symmetry.space_group_name_H-M   'P 1'
#
loop_
_entity.id
_entity.type
_entity.pdbx_description
1 polymer ?
#
loop_
_entity_poly.entity_id
_entity_poly.type
_entity_poly.pdbx_seq_one_letter_code
_entity_poly.pdbx_strand_id
1 'polypeptide(L)'
;MDFSGESLEQLGQQARARIEAADKSMERAENLYVSAGLYLIEAKRRVDGEAPQGGKTAAWAKYLTDHCQIGKTRAWEVMAIAKGGMTAQELNARKNENRAPAFVWDFEVVMCEGGDDAFSRIRDKVKPNVDKDRFRLEAMVRKTAKRLTVAQLEAWIRLAPVYRSEMPVAA
;
A
#
# COMPACT_ATOMS: atom_id res chain seq x y z
N MET A 1 -8.50 30.49 4.12
CA MET A 1 -7.57 30.45 2.97
C MET A 1 -8.26 31.17 1.83
N ASP A 2 -7.63 32.19 1.26
CA ASP A 2 -8.19 32.95 0.13
C ASP A 2 -7.54 32.45 -1.17
N PHE A 3 -8.36 32.17 -2.17
CA PHE A 3 -7.95 31.61 -3.47
C PHE A 3 -8.23 32.57 -4.63
N SER A 4 -8.72 33.78 -4.34
CA SER A 4 -9.32 34.68 -5.35
C SER A 4 -8.33 35.18 -6.41
N GLY A 5 -7.02 35.16 -6.13
CA GLY A 5 -5.96 35.58 -7.07
C GLY A 5 -5.21 34.43 -7.76
N GLU A 6 -5.53 33.17 -7.45
CA GLU A 6 -4.78 32.02 -7.98
C GLU A 6 -5.43 31.46 -9.24
N SER A 7 -4.64 31.19 -10.29
CA SER A 7 -5.11 30.51 -11.50
C SER A 7 -5.36 29.02 -11.25
N LEU A 8 -6.15 28.38 -12.12
CA LEU A 8 -6.38 26.93 -12.07
C LEU A 8 -5.07 26.12 -12.06
N GLU A 9 -4.08 26.56 -12.82
CA GLU A 9 -2.75 25.95 -12.86
C GLU A 9 -2.04 26.10 -11.52
N GLN A 10 -2.06 27.30 -10.93
CA GLN A 10 -1.45 27.56 -9.62
C GLN A 10 -2.08 26.70 -8.54
N LEU A 11 -3.42 26.58 -8.51
CA LEU A 11 -4.11 25.69 -7.57
C LEU A 11 -3.61 24.23 -7.69
N GLY A 12 -3.38 23.76 -8.91
CA GLY A 12 -2.92 22.39 -9.17
C GLY A 12 -1.47 22.16 -8.74
N GLN A 13 -0.59 23.11 -9.05
CA GLN A 13 0.81 23.09 -8.61
C GLN A 13 0.94 23.17 -7.09
N GLN A 14 0.15 24.04 -6.44
CA GLN A 14 0.12 24.20 -4.99
C GLN A 14 -0.42 22.95 -4.28
N ALA A 15 -1.43 22.29 -4.87
CA ALA A 15 -1.93 21.01 -4.37
C ALA A 15 -0.85 19.92 -4.47
N ARG A 16 -0.22 19.78 -5.64
CA ARG A 16 0.83 18.79 -5.86
C ARG A 16 2.02 18.97 -4.92
N ALA A 17 2.55 20.20 -4.81
CA ALA A 17 3.70 20.49 -3.96
C ALA A 17 3.44 20.10 -2.50
N ARG A 18 2.22 20.32 -2.01
CA ARG A 18 1.81 19.92 -0.66
C ARG A 18 1.65 18.42 -0.50
N ILE A 19 1.09 17.72 -1.49
CA ILE A 19 1.02 16.25 -1.49
C ILE A 19 2.42 15.66 -1.42
N GLU A 20 3.35 16.15 -2.25
CA GLU A 20 4.74 15.67 -2.25
C GLU A 20 5.47 15.98 -0.93
N ALA A 21 5.21 17.15 -0.33
CA ALA A 21 5.73 17.49 0.98
C ALA A 21 5.13 16.61 2.09
N ALA A 22 3.83 16.31 2.01
CA ALA A 22 3.13 15.44 2.96
C ALA A 22 3.64 13.99 2.86
N ASP A 23 3.86 13.49 1.65
CA ASP A 23 4.41 12.14 1.41
C ASP A 23 5.86 11.98 1.94
N LYS A 24 6.59 13.09 2.17
CA LYS A 24 7.95 13.11 2.74
C LYS A 24 7.98 13.38 4.25
N SER A 25 6.94 13.99 4.83
CA SER A 25 6.93 14.43 6.22
C SER A 25 5.94 13.60 7.05
N MET A 26 6.42 12.80 8.01
CA MET A 26 5.52 12.04 8.89
C MET A 26 4.77 12.93 9.90
N GLU A 27 5.44 13.96 10.42
CA GLU A 27 4.90 14.78 11.51
C GLU A 27 3.90 15.85 11.03
N ARG A 28 4.08 16.35 9.80
CA ARG A 28 3.24 17.43 9.23
C ARG A 28 2.34 16.96 8.09
N ALA A 29 2.27 15.65 7.85
CA ALA A 29 1.46 15.06 6.79
C ALA A 29 0.01 15.55 6.82
N GLU A 30 -0.63 15.53 8.00
CA GLU A 30 -2.04 15.89 8.16
C GLU A 30 -2.32 17.30 7.66
N ASN A 31 -1.61 18.31 8.19
CA ASN A 31 -1.80 19.71 7.82
C ASN A 31 -1.50 19.97 6.34
N LEU A 32 -0.51 19.28 5.78
CA LEU A 32 -0.15 19.39 4.37
C LEU A 32 -1.21 18.77 3.46
N TYR A 33 -1.76 17.60 3.82
CA TYR A 33 -2.87 16.97 3.09
C TYR A 33 -4.17 17.77 3.20
N VAL A 34 -4.49 18.32 4.38
CA VAL A 34 -5.63 19.22 4.55
C VAL A 34 -5.50 20.42 3.61
N SER A 35 -4.33 21.07 3.62
CA SER A 35 -4.11 22.23 2.76
C SER A 35 -4.18 21.84 1.28
N ALA A 36 -3.56 20.72 0.87
CA ALA A 36 -3.66 20.22 -0.51
C ALA A 36 -5.11 19.92 -0.93
N GLY A 37 -5.91 19.33 -0.05
CA GLY A 37 -7.30 19.00 -0.33
C GLY A 37 -8.17 20.24 -0.50
N LEU A 38 -7.89 21.33 0.23
CA LEU A 38 -8.57 22.62 0.03
C LEU A 38 -8.29 23.20 -1.36
N TYR A 39 -7.04 23.16 -1.83
CA TYR A 39 -6.70 23.56 -3.21
C TYR A 39 -7.46 22.74 -4.25
N LEU A 40 -7.53 21.41 -4.07
CA LEU A 40 -8.24 20.52 -4.98
C LEU A 40 -9.76 20.75 -4.98
N ILE A 41 -10.35 21.05 -3.82
CA ILE A 41 -11.78 21.37 -3.71
C ILE A 41 -12.10 22.66 -4.49
N GLU A 42 -11.30 23.70 -4.32
CA GLU A 42 -11.51 24.97 -5.02
C GLU A 42 -11.27 24.81 -6.53
N ALA A 43 -10.22 24.11 -6.93
CA ALA A 43 -9.96 23.80 -8.33
C ALA A 43 -11.12 23.03 -8.95
N LYS A 44 -11.64 22.00 -8.26
CA LYS A 44 -12.78 21.22 -8.75
C LYS A 44 -14.03 22.09 -8.93
N ARG A 45 -14.30 23.00 -7.98
CA ARG A 45 -15.44 23.92 -8.07
C ARG A 45 -15.37 24.77 -9.33
N ARG A 46 -14.19 25.28 -9.69
CA ARG A 46 -13.96 26.10 -10.89
C ARG A 46 -14.07 25.27 -12.17
N VAL A 47 -13.39 24.12 -12.21
CA VAL A 47 -13.45 23.19 -13.36
C VAL A 47 -14.88 22.73 -13.63
N ASP A 48 -15.66 22.40 -12.60
CA ASP A 48 -17.06 22.01 -12.75
C ASP A 48 -17.95 23.17 -13.24
N GLY A 49 -17.56 24.42 -12.98
CA GLY A 49 -18.27 25.63 -13.43
C GLY A 49 -17.98 25.99 -14.89
N GLU A 50 -16.78 25.68 -15.38
CA GLU A 50 -16.37 25.92 -16.77
C GLU A 50 -16.71 24.73 -17.70
N ALA A 51 -16.98 23.55 -17.14
CA ALA A 51 -17.22 22.34 -17.93
C ALA A 51 -18.61 22.32 -18.60
N PRO A 52 -18.71 21.81 -19.86
CA PRO A 52 -19.99 21.54 -20.51
C PRO A 52 -20.89 20.60 -19.71
N GLN A 53 -22.22 20.72 -19.85
CA GLN A 53 -23.16 19.78 -19.24
C GLN A 53 -22.82 18.34 -19.68
N GLY A 54 -22.63 17.44 -18.71
CA GLY A 54 -22.22 16.05 -18.93
C GLY A 54 -20.70 15.81 -19.00
N GLY A 55 -19.88 16.86 -19.12
CA GLY A 55 -18.41 16.76 -19.26
C GLY A 55 -17.61 16.87 -17.96
N LYS A 56 -18.25 17.15 -16.82
CA LYS A 56 -17.56 17.49 -15.55
C LYS A 56 -16.53 16.46 -15.10
N THR A 57 -16.87 15.17 -15.18
CA THR A 57 -15.96 14.08 -14.80
C THR A 57 -14.73 14.01 -15.70
N ALA A 58 -14.90 14.26 -17.01
CA ALA A 58 -13.80 14.27 -17.97
C ALA A 58 -12.93 15.52 -17.81
N ALA A 59 -13.54 16.69 -17.63
CA ALA A 59 -12.85 17.95 -17.36
C ALA A 59 -12.00 17.85 -16.08
N TRP A 60 -12.56 17.27 -15.01
CA TRP A 60 -11.81 17.04 -13.78
C TRP A 60 -10.64 16.07 -13.97
N ALA A 61 -10.85 14.98 -14.70
CA ALA A 61 -9.79 14.01 -15.01
C ALA A 61 -8.63 14.67 -15.78
N LYS A 62 -8.97 15.51 -16.76
CA LYS A 62 -8.02 16.25 -17.57
C LYS A 62 -7.25 17.25 -16.71
N TYR A 63 -7.93 18.03 -15.89
CA TYR A 63 -7.31 18.98 -14.96
C TYR A 63 -6.28 18.31 -14.05
N LEU A 64 -6.63 17.18 -13.44
CA LEU A 64 -5.72 16.44 -12.55
C LEU A 64 -4.47 15.93 -13.28
N THR A 65 -4.61 15.55 -14.55
CA THR A 65 -3.50 15.05 -15.37
C THR A 65 -2.59 16.21 -15.78
N ASP A 66 -3.17 17.31 -16.24
CA ASP A 66 -2.45 18.42 -16.86
C ASP A 66 -1.77 19.31 -15.80
N HIS A 67 -2.43 19.60 -14.67
CA HIS A 67 -1.95 20.59 -13.69
C HIS A 67 -1.45 20.00 -12.38
N CYS A 68 -2.02 18.87 -11.95
CA CYS A 68 -1.65 18.26 -10.66
C CYS A 68 -0.69 17.08 -10.82
N GLN A 69 -0.70 16.39 -11.98
CA GLN A 69 0.02 15.13 -12.22
C GLN A 69 -0.25 14.06 -11.16
N ILE A 70 -1.50 13.98 -10.68
CA ILE A 70 -1.96 12.97 -9.71
C ILE A 70 -3.13 12.16 -10.25
N GLY A 71 -3.27 10.91 -9.77
CA GLY A 71 -4.41 10.06 -10.11
C GLY A 71 -5.71 10.51 -9.43
N LYS A 72 -6.86 10.16 -10.03
CA LYS A 72 -8.20 10.48 -9.51
C LYS A 72 -8.41 10.02 -8.07
N THR A 73 -8.06 8.75 -7.78
CA THR A 73 -8.21 8.17 -6.44
C THR A 73 -7.44 8.98 -5.41
N ARG A 74 -6.20 9.35 -5.73
CA ARG A 74 -5.36 10.15 -4.85
C ARG A 74 -5.93 11.53 -4.58
N ALA A 75 -6.47 12.19 -5.63
CA ALA A 75 -7.15 13.47 -5.46
C ALA A 75 -8.36 13.34 -4.51
N TRP A 76 -9.17 12.30 -4.65
CA TRP A 76 -10.33 12.07 -3.80
C TRP A 76 -9.96 11.77 -2.33
N GLU A 77 -8.93 10.96 -2.10
CA GLU A 77 -8.39 10.69 -0.75
C GLU A 77 -7.98 11.99 -0.05
N VAL A 78 -7.20 12.82 -0.73
CA VAL A 78 -6.70 14.08 -0.18
C VAL A 78 -7.84 15.08 0.07
N MET A 79 -8.83 15.14 -0.83
CA MET A 79 -10.05 15.92 -0.61
C MET A 79 -10.89 15.40 0.57
N ALA A 80 -10.89 14.08 0.81
CA ALA A 80 -11.60 13.49 1.96
C ALA A 80 -10.93 13.90 3.28
N ILE A 81 -9.60 13.97 3.31
CA ILE A 81 -8.85 14.48 4.48
C ILE A 81 -9.22 15.93 4.79
N ALA A 82 -9.23 16.80 3.77
CA ALA A 82 -9.63 18.19 3.97
C ALA A 82 -11.08 18.36 4.45
N LYS A 83 -11.97 17.40 4.16
CA LYS A 83 -13.35 17.37 4.64
C LYS A 83 -13.51 16.74 6.03
N GLY A 84 -12.43 16.21 6.62
CA GLY A 84 -12.48 15.47 7.89
C GLY A 84 -13.09 14.07 7.78
N GLY A 85 -13.19 13.50 6.57
CA GLY A 85 -13.73 12.16 6.34
C GLY A 85 -12.68 11.05 6.32
N MET A 86 -11.39 11.41 6.40
CA MET A 86 -10.24 10.49 6.41
C MET A 86 -9.07 11.20 7.11
N THR A 87 -8.16 10.45 7.72
CA THR A 87 -6.91 10.97 8.30
C THR A 87 -5.69 10.61 7.43
N ALA A 88 -4.58 11.32 7.59
CA ALA A 88 -3.32 10.97 6.90
C ALA A 88 -2.80 9.58 7.32
N GLN A 89 -3.06 9.18 8.57
CA GLN A 89 -2.68 7.86 9.06
C GLN A 89 -3.45 6.73 8.35
N GLU A 90 -4.77 6.85 8.23
CA GLU A 90 -5.60 5.89 7.47
C GLU A 90 -5.18 5.83 6.01
N LEU A 91 -4.85 6.98 5.42
CA LEU A 91 -4.37 7.06 4.03
C LEU A 91 -3.06 6.30 3.84
N ASN A 92 -2.12 6.45 4.78
CA ASN A 92 -0.85 5.74 4.76
C ASN A 92 -1.02 4.24 5.02
N ALA A 93 -1.94 3.85 5.91
CA ALA A 93 -2.28 2.44 6.15
C ALA A 93 -2.81 1.80 4.87
N ARG A 94 -3.76 2.44 4.17
CA ARG A 94 -4.31 1.94 2.91
C ARG A 94 -3.26 1.86 1.79
N LYS A 95 -2.33 2.81 1.74
CA LYS A 95 -1.19 2.76 0.82
C LYS A 95 -0.29 1.55 1.12
N ASN A 96 -0.12 1.21 2.39
CA ASN A 96 0.66 0.05 2.81
C ASN A 96 -0.08 -1.27 2.53
N GLU A 97 -1.40 -1.32 2.70
CA GLU A 97 -2.25 -2.47 2.33
C GLU A 97 -2.27 -2.71 0.82
N ASN A 98 -2.40 -1.65 0.02
CA ASN A 98 -2.36 -1.77 -1.45
C ASN A 98 -0.94 -2.03 -2.00
N ARG A 99 0.11 -1.68 -1.23
CA ARG A 99 1.50 -2.06 -1.50
C ARG A 99 1.85 -3.42 -0.92
N ALA A 100 1.04 -3.96 -0.01
CA ALA A 100 1.13 -5.36 0.35
C ALA A 100 0.97 -6.11 -0.97
N PRO A 101 1.93 -6.95 -1.32
CA PRO A 101 1.93 -7.54 -2.64
C PRO A 101 0.60 -8.27 -2.83
N ALA A 102 -0.17 -7.87 -3.84
CA ALA A 102 -1.12 -8.76 -4.52
C ALA A 102 -0.43 -10.07 -4.99
N PHE A 103 0.90 -10.13 -4.85
CA PHE A 103 1.76 -11.29 -4.89
C PHE A 103 1.82 -12.06 -3.56
N VAL A 104 0.68 -12.35 -2.93
CA VAL A 104 0.49 -13.71 -2.41
C VAL A 104 0.12 -14.53 -3.64
N TRP A 105 1.10 -14.79 -4.51
CA TRP A 105 0.99 -16.01 -5.28
C TRP A 105 1.01 -17.09 -4.23
N ASP A 106 0.01 -17.96 -4.27
CA ASP A 106 0.08 -19.27 -3.65
C ASP A 106 1.44 -19.88 -4.03
N PHE A 107 2.41 -19.70 -3.14
CA PHE A 107 3.70 -20.37 -3.20
C PHE A 107 3.48 -21.90 -3.20
N GLU A 108 2.29 -22.30 -2.73
CA GLU A 108 1.67 -23.62 -2.85
C GLU A 108 1.57 -24.12 -4.30
N VAL A 109 1.27 -23.28 -5.29
CA VAL A 109 1.19 -23.69 -6.71
C VAL A 109 2.59 -23.90 -7.32
N VAL A 110 3.56 -23.03 -7.00
CA VAL A 110 4.91 -23.09 -7.57
C VAL A 110 5.70 -24.32 -7.07
N MET A 111 5.53 -24.71 -5.80
CA MET A 111 6.28 -25.82 -5.21
C MET A 111 5.64 -27.21 -5.44
N CYS A 112 4.37 -27.28 -5.85
CA CYS A 112 3.72 -28.56 -6.14
C CYS A 112 4.04 -29.10 -7.53
N GLU A 113 4.38 -28.25 -8.51
CA GLU A 113 4.55 -28.67 -9.91
C GLU A 113 5.98 -28.58 -10.45
N GLY A 114 6.92 -27.89 -9.78
CA GLY A 114 8.15 -27.41 -10.45
C GLY A 114 9.52 -27.76 -9.86
N GLY A 115 9.63 -28.41 -8.69
CA GLY A 115 10.92 -28.71 -8.07
C GLY A 115 11.83 -27.48 -7.83
N ASP A 116 13.09 -27.71 -7.46
CA ASP A 116 14.07 -26.66 -7.08
C ASP A 116 14.39 -25.68 -8.23
N ASP A 117 14.11 -26.08 -9.47
CA ASP A 117 14.32 -25.29 -10.68
C ASP A 117 13.27 -24.17 -10.85
N ALA A 118 12.03 -24.40 -10.42
CA ALA A 118 10.99 -23.37 -10.45
C ALA A 118 11.28 -22.26 -9.44
N PHE A 119 11.76 -22.61 -8.24
CA PHE A 119 12.16 -21.64 -7.23
C PHE A 119 13.34 -20.78 -7.69
N SER A 120 14.33 -21.39 -8.35
CA SER A 120 15.51 -20.69 -8.88
C SER A 120 15.18 -19.59 -9.90
N ARG A 121 14.12 -19.79 -10.71
CA ARG A 121 13.65 -18.83 -11.72
C ARG A 121 12.87 -17.63 -11.14
N ILE A 122 12.36 -17.78 -9.92
CA ILE A 122 11.50 -16.77 -9.27
C ILE A 122 12.26 -16.07 -8.14
N ARG A 123 13.33 -16.69 -7.61
CA ARG A 123 14.22 -16.17 -6.56
C ARG A 123 14.63 -14.71 -6.74
N ASP A 124 15.00 -14.31 -7.96
CA ASP A 124 15.48 -12.95 -8.25
C ASP A 124 14.35 -11.92 -8.37
N LYS A 125 13.10 -12.39 -8.42
CA LYS A 125 11.89 -11.55 -8.48
C LYS A 125 11.25 -11.33 -7.10
N VAL A 126 11.69 -12.07 -6.07
CA VAL A 126 11.19 -11.94 -4.69
C VAL A 126 11.99 -10.86 -3.97
N LYS A 127 11.31 -9.81 -3.50
CA LYS A 127 11.95 -8.72 -2.74
C LYS A 127 12.52 -9.24 -1.40
N PRO A 128 13.65 -8.69 -0.93
CA PRO A 128 14.45 -9.24 0.16
C PRO A 128 13.82 -9.15 1.57
N ASN A 129 12.64 -8.54 1.73
CA ASN A 129 12.07 -8.24 3.05
C ASN A 129 11.08 -9.32 3.57
N VAL A 130 11.12 -10.51 2.96
CA VAL A 130 10.41 -11.68 3.44
C VAL A 130 11.43 -12.52 4.19
N ASP A 131 11.19 -12.84 5.46
CA ASP A 131 12.05 -13.70 6.28
C ASP A 131 12.18 -15.08 5.63
N LYS A 132 13.22 -15.22 4.79
CA LYS A 132 13.40 -16.36 3.89
C LYS A 132 13.56 -17.67 4.65
N ASP A 133 14.12 -17.59 5.86
CA ASP A 133 14.40 -18.74 6.71
C ASP A 133 13.11 -19.29 7.31
N ARG A 134 12.19 -18.41 7.74
CA ARG A 134 10.87 -18.82 8.23
C ARG A 134 10.05 -19.56 7.17
N PHE A 135 9.98 -19.04 5.94
CA PHE A 135 9.24 -19.69 4.86
C PHE A 135 9.87 -21.02 4.43
N ARG A 136 11.20 -21.10 4.42
CA ARG A 136 11.93 -22.35 4.15
C ARG A 136 11.62 -23.40 5.21
N LEU A 137 11.59 -23.00 6.49
CA LEU A 137 11.26 -23.89 7.59
C LEU A 137 9.82 -24.42 7.47
N GLU A 138 8.84 -23.55 7.20
CA GLU A 138 7.44 -23.93 7.04
C GLU A 138 7.22 -24.89 5.85
N ALA A 139 7.90 -24.66 4.73
CA ALA A 139 7.85 -25.55 3.57
C ALA A 139 8.47 -26.93 3.86
N MET A 140 9.61 -26.96 4.57
CA MET A 140 10.25 -28.21 4.99
C MET A 140 9.37 -28.98 5.98
N VAL A 141 8.77 -28.30 6.97
CA VAL A 141 7.86 -28.91 7.94
C VAL A 141 6.65 -29.50 7.24
N ARG A 142 6.01 -28.79 6.30
CA ARG A 142 4.86 -29.31 5.53
C ARG A 142 5.24 -30.50 4.64
N LYS A 143 6.39 -30.45 3.95
CA LYS A 143 6.86 -31.56 3.10
C LYS A 143 7.15 -32.82 3.92
N THR A 144 7.71 -32.62 5.11
CA THR A 144 7.99 -33.72 6.04
C THR A 144 6.68 -34.25 6.63
N ALA A 145 5.76 -33.38 7.03
CA ALA A 145 4.45 -33.76 7.53
C ALA A 145 3.60 -34.55 6.52
N LYS A 146 3.66 -34.21 5.22
CA LYS A 146 2.99 -34.98 4.15
C LYS A 146 3.53 -36.41 3.98
N ARG A 147 4.74 -36.69 4.48
CA ARG A 147 5.40 -38.01 4.39
C ARG A 147 5.34 -38.80 5.68
N LEU A 148 4.86 -38.17 6.77
CA LEU A 148 4.74 -38.78 8.07
C LEU A 148 3.31 -39.28 8.26
N THR A 149 3.16 -40.48 8.81
CA THR A 149 1.85 -40.97 9.24
C THR A 149 1.42 -40.22 10.50
N VAL A 150 0.11 -40.23 10.80
CA VAL A 150 -0.46 -39.57 11.98
C VAL A 150 0.26 -39.99 13.27
N ALA A 151 0.62 -41.26 13.41
CA ALA A 151 1.37 -41.79 14.55
C ALA A 151 2.80 -41.20 14.67
N GLN A 152 3.46 -40.91 13.55
CA GLN A 152 4.79 -40.30 13.55
C GLN A 152 4.73 -38.80 13.85
N LEU A 153 3.67 -38.12 13.41
CA LEU A 153 3.40 -36.72 13.77
C LEU A 153 3.13 -36.55 15.27
N GLU A 154 2.33 -37.46 15.85
CA GLU A 154 2.05 -37.47 17.29
C GLU A 154 3.31 -37.71 18.14
N ALA A 155 4.20 -38.60 17.69
CA ALA A 155 5.49 -38.83 18.34
C ALA A 155 6.39 -37.58 18.30
N TRP A 156 6.38 -36.84 17.19
CA TRP A 156 7.12 -35.58 17.03
C TRP A 156 6.57 -34.47 17.94
N ILE A 157 5.25 -34.33 18.01
CA ILE A 157 4.60 -33.34 18.89
C ILE A 157 4.88 -33.65 20.36
N ARG A 158 4.94 -34.94 20.75
CA ARG A 158 5.34 -35.35 22.10
C ARG A 158 6.81 -35.06 22.44
N LEU A 159 7.71 -35.03 21.45
CA LEU A 159 9.14 -34.72 21.62
C LEU A 159 9.45 -33.21 21.54
N ALA A 160 8.52 -32.39 21.04
CA ALA A 160 8.67 -30.94 20.91
C ALA A 160 8.83 -30.11 22.21
N PRO A 161 8.55 -30.58 23.45
CA PRO A 161 8.79 -29.78 24.66
C PRO A 161 10.26 -29.39 24.89
N VAL A 162 11.22 -30.01 24.18
CA VAL A 162 12.65 -29.76 24.38
C VAL A 162 13.15 -28.43 23.76
N TYR A 163 12.38 -27.80 22.85
CA TYR A 163 12.81 -26.58 22.16
C TYR A 163 12.18 -25.26 22.66
N ARG A 164 11.30 -25.29 23.67
CA ARG A 164 10.69 -24.07 24.22
C ARG A 164 11.46 -23.47 25.40
N SER A 165 12.43 -24.17 25.98
CA SER A 165 13.18 -23.72 27.17
C SER A 165 14.48 -22.94 26.89
N GLU A 166 14.90 -22.78 25.63
CA GLU A 166 16.18 -22.11 25.29
C GLU A 166 16.02 -20.86 24.41
N MET A 167 14.89 -20.17 24.45
CA MET A 167 14.85 -18.78 23.95
C MET A 167 15.08 -17.82 25.12
N PRO A 168 16.23 -17.13 25.19
CA PRO A 168 16.42 -16.09 26.19
C PRO A 168 15.41 -14.97 25.92
N VAL A 169 14.51 -14.76 26.88
CA VAL A 169 13.69 -13.56 26.93
C VAL A 169 14.67 -12.41 27.19
N ALA A 170 14.89 -11.57 26.17
CA ALA A 170 15.67 -10.35 26.33
C ALA A 170 15.00 -9.49 27.41
N ALA A 171 15.75 -9.24 28.50
CA ALA A 171 15.38 -8.34 29.58
C ALA A 171 15.44 -6.87 29.13
#